data_AF-A0A959NGD9-F1
#
_entry.id   AF-A0A959NGD9-F1
#
_cell.length_a   1.000
_cell.length_b   1.000
_cell.length_c   1.000
_cell.angle_alpha   90.00
_cell.angle_beta   90.00
_cell.angle_gamma   90.00
#
_symmetry.space_group_name_H-M   'P 1'
#
loop_
_entity.id
_entity.type
_entity.pdbx_description
1 polymer ?
#
loop_
_entity_poly.entity_id
_entity_poly.type
_entity_poly.pdbx_seq_one_letter_code
_entity_poly.pdbx_strand_id
1 'polypeptide(L)'
;MKTSLRTILPAFAWLVLVTVLLTLPGSAIPKEDWLSNIQFDKWVHIVLFGTMVFLWCRAFSLNQHNAKKIFIWIAMAGLAYGIGMELIQKYFVANRSFDFFDI
;
A
#
# COMPACT_ATOMS: atom_id res chain seq x y z
N MET A 1 9.74 -15.79 15.82
CA MET A 1 9.53 -14.33 15.94
C MET A 1 8.47 -14.09 16.99
N LYS A 2 8.80 -13.44 18.12
CA LYS A 2 7.76 -12.97 19.04
C LYS A 2 7.24 -11.64 18.50
N THR A 3 6.15 -11.68 17.75
CA THR A 3 5.46 -10.46 17.32
C THR A 3 4.69 -9.86 18.49
N SER A 4 4.74 -8.54 18.66
CA SER A 4 3.95 -7.85 19.68
C SER A 4 2.65 -7.33 19.07
N LEU A 5 1.52 -7.47 19.77
CA LEU A 5 0.26 -6.83 19.39
C LEU A 5 0.43 -5.32 19.16
N ARG A 6 1.31 -4.66 19.93
CA ARG A 6 1.58 -3.23 19.82
C ARG A 6 2.23 -2.83 18.48
N THR A 7 2.94 -3.76 17.84
CA THR A 7 3.61 -3.50 16.56
C THR A 7 2.82 -4.01 15.37
N ILE A 8 1.97 -5.04 15.55
CA ILE A 8 1.07 -5.53 14.50
C ILE A 8 -0.11 -4.58 14.29
N LEU A 9 -0.71 -4.07 15.38
CA LEU A 9 -1.90 -3.22 15.30
C LEU A 9 -1.75 -2.04 14.32
N PRO A 10 -0.66 -1.23 14.37
CA PRO A 10 -0.50 -0.14 13.40
C PRO A 10 -0.32 -0.63 11.96
N ALA A 11 0.36 -1.77 11.75
CA ALA A 11 0.53 -2.33 10.40
C ALA A 11 -0.79 -2.79 9.80
N PHE A 12 -1.65 -3.42 10.62
CA PHE A 12 -2.98 -3.84 10.20
C PHE A 12 -3.93 -2.66 9.98
N ALA A 13 -3.92 -1.68 10.89
CA ALA A 13 -4.71 -0.46 10.73
C ALA A 13 -4.33 0.29 9.43
N TRP A 14 -3.03 0.35 9.11
CA TRP A 14 -2.56 0.95 7.87
C TRP A 14 -2.99 0.15 6.64
N LEU A 15 -2.94 -1.19 6.67
CA LEU A 15 -3.44 -2.03 5.59
C LEU A 15 -4.92 -1.77 5.29
N VAL A 16 -5.76 -1.66 6.33
CA VAL A 16 -7.19 -1.33 6.18
C VAL A 16 -7.35 0.07 5.58
N LEU A 17 -6.63 1.06 6.08
CA LEU A 17 -6.65 2.42 5.55
C LEU A 17 -6.25 2.48 4.08
N VAL A 18 -5.15 1.83 3.70
CA VAL A 18 -4.68 1.74 2.31
C VAL A 18 -5.75 1.10 1.43
N THR A 19 -6.35 -0.01 1.88
CA THR A 19 -7.42 -0.70 1.14
C THR A 19 -8.60 0.23 0.89
N VAL A 20 -9.08 0.91 1.94
CA VAL A 20 -10.21 1.85 1.82
C VAL A 20 -9.88 2.95 0.81
N LEU A 21 -8.71 3.59 0.93
CA LEU A 21 -8.29 4.66 0.02
C LEU A 21 -8.21 4.20 -1.43
N LEU A 22 -7.63 3.03 -1.70
CA LEU A 22 -7.52 2.48 -3.04
C LEU A 22 -8.88 2.07 -3.63
N THR A 23 -9.87 1.75 -2.79
CA THR A 23 -11.23 1.41 -3.25
C THR A 23 -12.17 2.61 -3.39
N LEU A 24 -11.71 3.83 -3.14
CA LEU A 24 -12.53 5.02 -3.36
C LEU A 24 -12.84 5.18 -4.86
N PRO A 25 -14.10 5.52 -5.22
CA PRO A 25 -14.44 5.77 -6.61
C PRO A 25 -13.67 6.99 -7.11
N GLY A 26 -13.26 6.98 -8.39
CA GLY A 26 -12.48 8.09 -8.95
C GLY A 26 -13.22 9.44 -8.96
N SER A 27 -14.55 9.43 -8.75
CA SER A 27 -15.36 10.65 -8.55
C SER A 27 -15.15 11.32 -7.19
N ALA A 28 -14.61 10.61 -6.19
CA ALA A 28 -14.31 11.16 -4.87
C ALA A 28 -12.95 11.88 -4.83
N ILE A 29 -12.16 11.79 -5.93
CA ILE A 29 -10.82 12.35 -6.02
C ILE A 29 -10.90 13.71 -6.72
N PRO A 30 -10.32 14.78 -6.14
CA PRO A 30 -10.31 16.11 -6.76
C PRO A 30 -9.64 16.07 -8.14
N LYS A 31 -10.34 16.58 -9.15
CA LYS A 31 -9.83 16.69 -10.52
C LYS A 31 -9.31 18.11 -10.76
N GLU A 32 -8.14 18.40 -10.19
CA GLU A 32 -7.44 19.66 -10.43
C GLU A 32 -6.32 19.45 -11.45
N ASP A 33 -6.19 20.35 -12.43
CA ASP A 33 -5.24 20.20 -13.54
C ASP A 33 -3.77 20.13 -13.08
N TRP A 34 -3.44 20.82 -11.98
CA TRP A 34 -2.08 20.81 -11.42
C TRP A 34 -1.74 19.48 -10.72
N LEU A 35 -2.72 18.78 -10.12
CA LEU A 35 -2.52 17.47 -9.50
C LEU A 35 -2.17 16.40 -10.55
N SER A 36 -2.83 16.48 -11.71
CA SER A 36 -2.57 15.60 -12.85
C SER A 36 -1.16 15.82 -13.42
N ASN A 37 -0.71 17.08 -13.52
CA ASN A 37 0.61 17.43 -14.05
C ASN A 37 1.77 16.89 -13.20
N ILE A 38 1.61 16.77 -11.88
CA ILE A 38 2.65 16.24 -10.99
C ILE A 38 2.57 14.72 -10.80
N GLN A 39 1.66 14.02 -11.48
CA GLN A 39 1.38 12.60 -11.26
C GLN A 39 1.15 12.30 -9.78
N PHE A 40 0.35 13.14 -9.12
CA PHE A 40 0.14 13.10 -7.66
C PHE A 40 -0.20 11.71 -7.13
N ASP A 41 -1.01 10.98 -7.90
CA ASP A 41 -1.42 9.61 -7.61
C ASP A 41 -0.21 8.66 -7.37
N LYS A 42 0.87 8.79 -8.16
CA LYS A 42 2.09 7.97 -7.98
C LYS A 42 2.82 8.27 -6.67
N TRP A 43 2.89 9.54 -6.28
CA TRP A 43 3.48 9.94 -5.00
C TRP A 43 2.70 9.39 -3.82
N VAL A 44 1.36 9.39 -3.92
CA VAL A 44 0.48 8.78 -2.92
C VAL A 44 0.76 7.29 -2.83
N HIS A 45 0.80 6.56 -3.94
CA HIS A 45 1.11 5.12 -3.95
C HIS A 45 2.47 4.80 -3.30
N ILE A 46 3.53 5.55 -3.64
CA ILE A 46 4.86 5.39 -3.01
C ILE A 46 4.78 5.54 -1.48
N VAL A 47 4.06 6.54 -0.98
CA VAL A 47 3.91 6.77 0.47
C VAL A 47 3.07 5.66 1.12
N LEU A 48 1.97 5.25 0.50
CA LEU A 48 1.07 4.22 1.02
C LEU A 48 1.78 2.86 1.14
N PHE A 49 2.36 2.37 0.05
CA PHE A 49 3.06 1.08 0.03
C PHE A 49 4.38 1.12 0.80
N GLY A 50 5.15 2.21 0.70
CA GLY A 50 6.41 2.38 1.45
C GLY A 50 6.18 2.35 2.96
N THR A 51 5.17 3.07 3.45
CA THR A 51 4.79 3.05 4.88
C THR A 51 4.28 1.67 5.30
N MET A 52 3.53 1.00 4.44
CA MET A 52 3.05 -0.36 4.71
C MET A 52 4.20 -1.36 4.88
N VAL A 53 5.16 -1.37 3.95
CA VAL A 53 6.36 -2.22 4.05
C VAL A 53 7.15 -1.91 5.32
N PHE A 54 7.34 -0.63 5.66
CA PHE A 54 8.04 -0.22 6.87
C PHE A 54 7.35 -0.72 8.15
N LEU A 55 6.03 -0.54 8.27
CA LEU A 55 5.27 -0.95 9.45
C LEU A 55 5.29 -2.47 9.64
N TRP A 56 5.12 -3.24 8.56
CA TRP A 56 5.21 -4.70 8.61
C TRP A 56 6.63 -5.17 8.92
N CYS A 57 7.66 -4.53 8.37
CA CYS A 57 9.06 -4.83 8.71
C CYS A 57 9.30 -4.62 10.20
N ARG A 58 8.83 -3.51 10.75
CA ARG A 58 8.92 -3.23 12.19
C ARG A 58 8.16 -4.24 13.03
N ALA A 59 6.98 -4.69 12.58
CA ALA A 59 6.19 -5.70 13.27
C ALA A 59 6.93 -7.05 13.38
N PHE A 60 7.67 -7.43 12.34
CA PHE A 60 8.32 -8.73 12.24
C PHE A 60 9.81 -8.74 12.60
N SER A 61 10.51 -7.60 12.56
CA SER A 61 11.95 -7.48 12.80
C SER A 61 12.34 -7.39 14.29
N LEU A 62 11.49 -7.85 15.21
CA LEU A 62 11.74 -7.76 16.66
C LEU A 62 13.02 -8.51 17.12
N ASN A 63 13.54 -9.45 16.33
CA ASN A 63 14.81 -10.14 16.59
C ASN A 63 15.73 -10.04 15.36
N GLN A 64 16.77 -9.21 15.45
CA GLN A 64 17.51 -8.61 14.32
C GLN A 64 18.35 -9.55 13.44
N HIS A 65 18.28 -10.87 13.60
CA HIS A 65 19.15 -11.79 12.86
C HIS A 65 18.82 -11.94 11.36
N ASN A 66 17.66 -11.47 10.88
CA ASN A 66 17.20 -11.73 9.50
C ASN A 66 16.48 -10.54 8.82
N ALA A 67 16.82 -9.30 9.19
CA ALA A 67 16.11 -8.10 8.70
C ALA A 67 15.99 -8.02 7.17
N LYS A 68 17.06 -8.35 6.42
CA LYS A 68 17.04 -8.37 4.94
C LYS A 68 16.04 -9.38 4.38
N LYS A 69 16.00 -10.59 4.93
CA LYS A 69 15.06 -11.64 4.50
C LYS A 69 13.62 -11.22 4.79
N ILE A 70 13.38 -10.65 5.97
CA ILE A 70 12.06 -10.12 6.37
C ILE A 70 11.61 -9.02 5.41
N PHE A 71 12.50 -8.06 5.11
CA PHE A 71 12.21 -6.99 4.15
C PHE A 71 11.83 -7.53 2.78
N ILE A 72 12.60 -8.47 2.22
CA ILE A 72 12.31 -9.07 0.90
C ILE A 72 10.92 -9.74 0.89
N TRP A 73 10.60 -10.55 1.91
CA TRP A 73 9.31 -11.21 1.98
C TRP A 73 8.14 -10.22 2.08
N ILE A 74 8.31 -9.15 2.86
CA ILE A 74 7.28 -8.13 3.04
C ILE A 74 7.13 -7.27 1.79
N ALA A 75 8.23 -6.93 1.11
CA ALA A 75 8.21 -6.23 -0.15
C ALA A 75 7.49 -7.06 -1.23
N MET A 76 7.77 -8.36 -1.33
CA MET A 76 7.06 -9.26 -2.25
C MET A 76 5.57 -9.38 -1.91
N ALA A 77 5.22 -9.45 -0.62
CA ALA A 77 3.83 -9.47 -0.20
C ALA A 77 3.12 -8.14 -0.51
N GLY A 78 3.80 -7.00 -0.33
CA GLY A 78 3.31 -5.67 -0.69
C GLY A 78 3.07 -5.53 -2.19
N LEU A 79 4.00 -6.02 -3.01
CA LEU A 79 3.86 -6.06 -4.47
C LEU A 79 2.66 -6.91 -4.90
N ALA A 80 2.54 -8.13 -4.36
CA ALA A 80 1.40 -9.01 -4.65
C ALA A 80 0.06 -8.37 -4.24
N TYR A 81 0.04 -7.68 -3.10
CA TYR A 81 -1.13 -6.93 -2.65
C TYR A 81 -1.45 -5.76 -3.59
N GLY A 82 -0.44 -4.98 -4.03
CA GLY A 82 -0.61 -3.88 -5.00
C GLY A 82 -1.22 -4.37 -6.31
N ILE A 83 -0.66 -5.44 -6.90
CA ILE A 83 -1.21 -6.09 -8.11
C ILE A 83 -2.66 -6.53 -7.88
N GLY A 84 -2.97 -7.11 -6.72
CA GLY A 84 -4.33 -7.50 -6.36
C GLY A 84 -5.28 -6.32 -6.29
N MET A 85 -4.85 -5.20 -5.72
CA MET A 85 -5.63 -3.97 -5.62
C MET A 85 -5.90 -3.34 -6.98
N GLU A 86 -4.94 -3.34 -7.89
CA GLU A 86 -5.14 -2.89 -9.28
C GLU A 86 -6.23 -3.69 -10.00
N LEU A 87 -6.25 -5.02 -9.80
CA LEU A 87 -7.33 -5.86 -10.34
C LEU A 87 -8.67 -5.53 -9.69
N ILE A 88 -8.69 -5.30 -8.38
CA ILE A 88 -9.91 -4.89 -7.66
C ILE A 88 -10.42 -3.55 -8.19
N GLN A 89 -9.54 -2.57 -8.37
CA GLN A 89 -9.91 -1.26 -8.91
C GLN A 89 -10.47 -1.37 -10.31
N LYS A 90 -9.83 -2.17 -11.17
CA LYS A 90 -10.26 -2.39 -12.55
C LYS A 90 -11.65 -3.02 -12.68
N TYR A 91 -11.96 -4.01 -11.84
CA TYR A 91 -13.19 -4.80 -11.99
C TYR A 91 -14.33 -4.39 -11.05
N PHE A 92 -14.02 -3.76 -9.91
CA PHE A 92 -15.00 -3.53 -8.84
C PHE A 92 -15.14 -2.07 -8.42
N VAL A 93 -14.26 -1.15 -8.84
CA VAL A 93 -14.32 0.27 -8.47
C VAL A 93 -14.76 1.11 -9.66
N ALA A 94 -15.98 1.64 -9.58
CA ALA A 94 -16.53 2.49 -10.63
C ALA A 94 -15.71 3.77 -10.82
N ASN A 95 -15.51 4.17 -12.08
CA ASN A 95 -14.79 5.39 -12.48
C ASN A 95 -13.32 5.46 -12.01
N ARG A 96 -12.66 4.31 -11.75
CA ARG A 96 -11.22 4.26 -11.48
C ARG A 96 -10.45 3.88 -12.75
N SER A 97 -9.37 4.60 -13.04
CA SER A 97 -8.44 4.27 -14.11
C SER A 97 -7.50 3.17 -13.63
N PHE A 98 -7.29 2.15 -14.45
CA PHE A 98 -6.24 1.15 -14.26
C PHE A 98 -4.94 1.69 -14.85
N ASP A 99 -3.87 1.74 -14.07
CA ASP A 99 -2.54 2.13 -14.54
C ASP A 99 -1.51 1.06 -14.17
N PHE A 100 -0.89 0.46 -15.18
CA PHE A 100 0.11 -0.60 -15.00
C PHE A 100 1.38 -0.07 -14.31
N PHE A 101 1.60 1.25 -14.32
CA PHE A 101 2.75 1.89 -13.69
C PHE A 101 2.58 2.18 -12.20
N ASP A 102 1.42 1.87 -11.60
CA ASP A 102 1.16 2.02 -10.16
C ASP A 102 1.62 0.80 -9.32
N ILE A 103 2.14 -0.24 -9.99
CA ILE A 103 2.69 -1.49 -9.41
C ILE A 103 4.18 -1.37 -9.07
#